data_AF-A0A1I1GV81-F1
#
_entry.id   AF-A0A1I1GV81-F1
#
_cell.length_a   1.000
_cell.length_b   1.000
_cell.length_c   1.000
_cell.angle_alpha   90.00
_cell.angle_beta   90.00
_cell.angle_gamma   90.00
#
_symmetry.space_group_name_H-M   'P 1'
#
loop_
_entity.id
_entity.type
_entity.pdbx_description
1 polymer ?
#
loop_
_entity_poly.entity_id
_entity_poly.type
_entity_poly.pdbx_seq_one_letter_code
_entity_poly.pdbx_strand_id
1 'polypeptide(L)'
;MRRMILALLLAGTVMPEALQGQDEAYKRTATERAEKIVRNLELRDADKAAQVTVLIAAQYVALNQIHGLRDKQLAERPEDSDAIQAEAEKRAGELHQEYVGKLAGVLTPEQVDKVKDGMTYDVVPKTYLNYQLMLPYLSDAQLSRIYGWLVEAREQAMDGGSSEEKHAWFNKYKGKITNFLAQEGFNLKQESEDWAKRRNVKDSTLMIVAAARIADKLVPNGGVLHEQVRNLTAFQYQQLERIAQWKDARLRDAGAQDTPTTTKQRDEAVTMVWTAAKARQDEQRNKFFDKLGEWLPPDQLDLIKDEMTGYRLLKEYDRFQKLLPDMTEEDKRQVYQLLIEARENAVNVLSEREQNQWFAKYCGRANNYLSKKGYDLRAATNRLEESKR
;
A
#
# COMPACT_ATOMS: atom_id res chain seq x y z
N MET A 1 -34.72 -53.38 -60.50
CA MET A 1 -34.25 -53.53 -59.11
C MET A 1 -33.99 -52.13 -58.54
N ARG A 2 -34.85 -51.66 -57.63
CA ARG A 2 -34.54 -51.22 -56.24
C ARG A 2 -33.53 -50.05 -56.15
N ARG A 3 -34.01 -48.83 -55.79
CA ARG A 3 -33.95 -48.20 -54.43
C ARG A 3 -32.51 -47.71 -54.11
N MET A 4 -32.23 -46.49 -53.67
CA MET A 4 -32.92 -45.64 -52.70
C MET A 4 -32.35 -44.21 -52.78
N ILE A 5 -33.23 -43.22 -52.70
CA ILE A 5 -32.91 -41.83 -52.34
C ILE A 5 -32.64 -41.84 -50.83
N LEU A 6 -31.44 -41.45 -50.41
CA LEU A 6 -31.12 -41.21 -49.00
C LEU A 6 -31.21 -39.70 -48.75
N ALA A 7 -32.37 -39.26 -48.28
CA ALA A 7 -32.56 -37.92 -47.74
C ALA A 7 -31.98 -37.89 -46.31
N LEU A 8 -30.87 -37.19 -46.12
CA LEU A 8 -30.38 -36.81 -44.80
C LEU A 8 -31.29 -35.70 -44.26
N LEU A 9 -32.22 -36.04 -43.36
CA LEU A 9 -32.88 -35.06 -42.50
C LEU A 9 -31.86 -34.55 -41.48
N LEU A 10 -31.29 -33.36 -41.73
CA LEU A 10 -30.76 -32.54 -40.65
C LEU A 10 -31.94 -32.03 -39.83
N ALA A 11 -32.18 -32.65 -38.68
CA ALA A 11 -33.01 -32.05 -37.65
C ALA A 11 -32.23 -30.87 -37.03
N GLY A 12 -32.33 -29.70 -37.66
CA GLY A 12 -31.92 -28.45 -37.04
C GLY A 12 -32.90 -28.13 -35.91
N THR A 13 -32.42 -28.07 -34.67
CA THR A 13 -33.10 -27.37 -33.60
C THR A 13 -33.22 -25.90 -34.01
N VAL A 14 -34.40 -25.52 -34.50
CA VAL A 14 -34.72 -24.12 -34.74
C VAL A 14 -34.83 -23.45 -33.38
N MET A 15 -33.73 -22.82 -32.96
CA MET A 15 -33.74 -21.90 -31.83
C MET A 15 -34.67 -20.72 -32.18
N PRO A 16 -35.59 -20.32 -31.30
CA PRO A 16 -36.43 -19.15 -31.50
C PRO A 16 -35.61 -17.91 -31.87
N GLU A 17 -36.07 -17.15 -32.85
CA GLU A 17 -35.41 -15.95 -33.41
C GLU A 17 -35.10 -14.89 -32.33
N ALA A 18 -35.93 -14.82 -31.28
CA ALA A 18 -35.72 -13.98 -30.12
C ALA A 18 -34.54 -14.42 -29.22
N LEU A 19 -34.26 -15.73 -29.13
CA LEU A 19 -33.11 -16.28 -28.39
C LEU A 19 -31.82 -16.12 -29.21
N GLN A 20 -31.87 -16.26 -30.54
CA GLN A 20 -30.73 -15.96 -31.42
C GLN A 20 -30.34 -14.47 -31.37
N GLY A 21 -31.31 -13.55 -31.30
CA GLY A 21 -31.05 -12.11 -31.17
C GLY A 21 -30.42 -11.72 -29.83
N GLN A 22 -30.83 -12.36 -28.72
CA GLN A 22 -30.23 -12.14 -27.39
C GLN A 22 -28.80 -12.71 -27.30
N ASP A 23 -28.55 -13.87 -27.89
CA ASP A 23 -27.22 -14.49 -27.93
C ASP A 23 -26.21 -13.66 -28.73
N GLU A 24 -26.61 -13.11 -29.89
CA GLU A 24 -25.74 -12.24 -30.70
C GLU A 24 -25.42 -10.91 -30.00
N ALA A 25 -26.38 -10.32 -29.28
CA ALA A 25 -26.14 -9.12 -28.48
C ALA A 25 -25.15 -9.37 -27.34
N TYR A 26 -25.26 -10.52 -26.66
CA TYR A 26 -24.32 -10.87 -25.59
C TYR A 26 -22.91 -11.15 -26.13
N LYS A 27 -22.76 -11.83 -27.27
CA LYS A 27 -21.46 -12.06 -27.92
C LYS A 27 -20.71 -10.75 -28.22
N ARG A 28 -21.42 -9.72 -28.70
CA ARG A 28 -20.82 -8.39 -28.91
C ARG A 28 -20.32 -7.79 -27.59
N THR A 29 -21.15 -7.82 -26.56
CA THR A 29 -20.78 -7.35 -25.21
C THR A 29 -19.57 -8.10 -24.64
N ALA A 30 -19.52 -9.42 -24.82
CA ALA A 30 -18.40 -10.26 -24.40
C ALA A 30 -17.10 -9.90 -25.16
N THR A 31 -17.20 -9.63 -26.46
CA THR A 31 -16.07 -9.19 -27.29
C THR A 31 -15.53 -7.84 -26.83
N GLU A 32 -16.39 -6.84 -26.63
CA GLU A 32 -15.97 -5.51 -26.14
C GLU A 32 -15.30 -5.58 -24.76
N ARG A 33 -15.77 -6.47 -23.87
CA ARG A 33 -15.13 -6.72 -22.57
C ARG A 33 -13.77 -7.37 -22.75
N ALA A 34 -13.67 -8.39 -23.60
CA ALA A 34 -12.41 -9.07 -23.89
C ALA A 34 -11.36 -8.10 -24.46
N GLU A 35 -11.74 -7.25 -25.42
CA GLU A 35 -10.84 -6.25 -25.99
C GLU A 35 -10.31 -5.26 -24.94
N LYS A 36 -11.15 -4.83 -23.99
CA LYS A 36 -10.71 -3.98 -22.87
C LYS A 36 -9.64 -4.67 -22.02
N ILE A 37 -9.81 -5.96 -21.74
CA ILE A 37 -8.84 -6.76 -20.98
C ILE A 37 -7.53 -6.90 -21.78
N VAL A 38 -7.61 -7.25 -23.06
CA VAL A 38 -6.43 -7.46 -23.91
C VAL A 38 -5.64 -6.18 -24.13
N ARG A 39 -6.29 -5.02 -24.24
CA ARG A 39 -5.59 -3.72 -24.32
C ARG A 39 -4.66 -3.49 -23.13
N ASN A 40 -5.03 -3.94 -21.93
CA ASN A 40 -4.20 -3.81 -20.72
C ASN A 40 -3.02 -4.80 -20.66
N LEU A 41 -2.97 -5.79 -21.55
CA LEU A 41 -1.84 -6.73 -21.66
C LEU A 41 -0.67 -6.14 -22.46
N GLU A 42 -0.90 -5.06 -23.22
CA GLU A 42 0.12 -4.38 -24.05
C GLU A 42 0.86 -5.35 -24.99
N LEU A 43 0.11 -6.28 -25.60
CA LEU A 43 0.65 -7.23 -26.56
C LEU A 43 1.09 -6.50 -27.83
N ARG A 44 2.34 -6.73 -28.25
CA ARG A 44 2.90 -6.14 -29.49
C ARG A 44 2.44 -6.86 -30.76
N ASP A 45 2.08 -8.13 -30.62
CA ASP A 45 1.62 -8.99 -31.72
C ASP A 45 0.09 -8.88 -31.84
N ALA A 46 -0.37 -8.32 -32.96
CA ALA A 46 -1.78 -8.07 -33.21
C ALA A 46 -2.59 -9.36 -33.42
N ASP A 47 -2.00 -10.37 -34.06
CA ASP A 47 -2.66 -11.67 -34.28
C ASP A 47 -2.84 -12.40 -32.95
N LYS A 48 -1.80 -12.35 -32.11
CA LYS A 48 -1.86 -12.85 -30.74
C LYS A 48 -2.92 -12.12 -29.91
N ALA A 49 -3.01 -10.80 -30.02
CA ALA A 49 -4.03 -10.01 -29.33
C ALA A 49 -5.45 -10.38 -29.79
N ALA A 50 -5.65 -10.56 -31.09
CA ALA A 50 -6.94 -11.02 -31.64
C ALA A 50 -7.29 -12.43 -31.14
N GLN A 51 -6.33 -13.37 -31.15
CA GLN A 51 -6.51 -14.72 -30.65
C GLN A 51 -6.93 -14.72 -29.16
N VAL A 52 -6.23 -13.97 -28.31
CA VAL A 52 -6.55 -13.88 -26.88
C VAL A 52 -7.92 -13.23 -26.66
N THR A 53 -8.28 -12.23 -27.47
CA THR A 53 -9.60 -11.58 -27.42
C THR A 53 -10.71 -12.60 -27.68
N VAL A 54 -10.55 -13.45 -28.71
CA VAL A 54 -11.50 -14.52 -29.03
C VAL A 54 -11.62 -15.53 -27.88
N LEU A 55 -10.49 -15.94 -27.28
CA LEU A 55 -10.50 -16.87 -26.13
C LEU A 55 -11.28 -16.31 -24.94
N ILE A 56 -11.03 -15.05 -24.55
CA ILE A 56 -11.72 -14.41 -23.43
C ILE A 56 -13.22 -14.23 -23.74
N ALA A 57 -13.57 -13.79 -24.95
CA ALA A 57 -14.97 -13.61 -25.34
C ALA A 57 -15.74 -14.93 -25.35
N ALA A 58 -15.12 -16.00 -25.86
CA ALA A 58 -15.71 -17.34 -25.84
C ALA A 58 -15.96 -17.84 -24.41
N GLN A 59 -15.05 -17.56 -23.48
CA GLN A 59 -15.22 -17.92 -22.06
C GLN A 59 -16.44 -17.23 -21.44
N TYR A 60 -16.62 -15.94 -21.68
CA TYR A 60 -17.81 -15.22 -21.20
C TYR A 60 -19.11 -15.81 -21.75
N VAL A 61 -19.15 -16.11 -23.05
CA VAL A 61 -20.33 -16.71 -23.71
C VAL A 61 -20.65 -18.09 -23.13
N ALA A 62 -19.63 -18.94 -22.96
CA ALA A 62 -19.81 -20.28 -22.40
C ALA A 62 -20.30 -20.25 -20.94
N LEU A 63 -19.72 -19.39 -20.09
CA LEU A 63 -20.21 -19.18 -18.72
C LEU A 63 -21.66 -18.68 -18.71
N ASN A 64 -22.01 -17.73 -19.57
CA ASN A 64 -23.38 -17.22 -19.67
C ASN A 64 -24.39 -18.32 -20.04
N GLN A 65 -24.02 -19.26 -20.91
CA GLN A 65 -24.86 -20.39 -21.26
C GLN A 65 -25.04 -21.38 -20.10
N ILE A 66 -23.96 -21.67 -19.36
CA ILE A 66 -24.01 -22.54 -18.18
C ILE A 66 -24.96 -21.94 -17.13
N HIS A 67 -24.78 -20.66 -16.81
CA HIS A 67 -25.59 -19.97 -15.80
C HIS A 67 -27.02 -19.75 -16.28
N GLY A 68 -27.24 -19.43 -17.56
CA GLY A 68 -28.59 -19.31 -18.12
C GLY A 68 -29.38 -20.62 -18.07
N LEU A 69 -28.71 -21.77 -18.30
CA LEU A 69 -29.33 -23.08 -18.15
C LEU A 69 -29.66 -23.39 -16.68
N ARG A 70 -28.72 -23.11 -15.77
CA ARG A 70 -28.91 -23.26 -14.33
C ARG A 70 -30.13 -22.46 -13.86
N ASP A 71 -30.19 -21.17 -14.19
CA ASP A 71 -31.25 -20.27 -13.75
C ASP A 71 -32.62 -20.71 -14.29
N LYS A 72 -32.67 -21.15 -15.56
CA LYS A 72 -33.88 -21.73 -16.14
C LYS A 72 -34.33 -22.99 -15.39
N GLN A 73 -33.40 -23.90 -15.10
CA GLN A 73 -33.70 -25.13 -14.37
C GLN A 73 -34.16 -24.86 -12.93
N LEU A 74 -33.55 -23.89 -12.23
CA LEU A 74 -33.97 -23.48 -10.88
C LEU A 74 -35.36 -22.85 -10.88
N ALA A 75 -35.74 -22.12 -11.93
CA ALA A 75 -37.09 -21.57 -12.07
C ALA A 75 -38.14 -22.66 -12.31
N GLU A 76 -37.78 -23.73 -13.03
CA GLU A 76 -38.67 -24.85 -13.35
C GLU A 76 -38.76 -25.91 -12.24
N ARG A 77 -37.65 -26.16 -11.51
CA ARG A 77 -37.49 -27.21 -10.50
C ARG A 77 -36.70 -26.72 -9.28
N PRO A 78 -37.25 -25.79 -8.49
CA PRO A 78 -36.55 -25.21 -7.33
C PRO A 78 -36.23 -26.25 -6.24
N GLU A 79 -36.97 -27.36 -6.16
CA GLU A 79 -36.71 -28.47 -5.24
C GLU A 79 -35.41 -29.23 -5.53
N ASP A 80 -34.92 -29.18 -6.78
CA ASP A 80 -33.68 -29.81 -7.23
C ASP A 80 -32.46 -28.86 -7.10
N SER A 81 -32.58 -27.77 -6.35
CA SER A 81 -31.60 -26.66 -6.33
C SER A 81 -30.16 -27.12 -6.11
N ASP A 82 -29.90 -27.99 -5.14
CA ASP A 82 -28.55 -28.45 -4.82
C ASP A 82 -27.92 -29.23 -5.99
N ALA A 83 -28.71 -30.08 -6.67
CA ALA A 83 -28.23 -30.88 -7.79
C ALA A 83 -28.00 -30.01 -9.04
N ILE A 84 -28.89 -29.04 -9.30
CA ILE A 84 -28.75 -28.10 -10.43
C ILE A 84 -27.51 -27.22 -10.23
N GLN A 85 -27.30 -26.71 -9.02
CA GLN A 85 -26.13 -25.91 -8.68
C GLN A 85 -24.83 -26.71 -8.83
N ALA A 86 -24.79 -27.94 -8.29
CA ALA A 86 -23.61 -28.79 -8.39
C ALA A 86 -23.22 -29.15 -9.84
N GLU A 87 -24.22 -29.41 -10.70
CA GLU A 87 -23.97 -29.67 -12.13
C GLU A 87 -23.43 -28.42 -12.85
N ALA A 88 -23.98 -27.23 -12.55
CA ALA A 88 -23.49 -25.98 -13.12
C ALA A 88 -22.05 -25.67 -12.67
N GLU A 89 -21.74 -25.86 -11.39
CA GLU A 89 -20.40 -25.72 -10.82
C GLU A 89 -19.41 -26.70 -11.45
N LYS A 90 -19.80 -27.96 -11.65
CA LYS A 90 -18.97 -28.96 -12.34
C LYS A 90 -18.63 -28.53 -13.76
N ARG A 91 -19.63 -28.11 -14.55
CA ARG A 91 -19.41 -27.65 -15.94
C ARG A 91 -18.54 -26.40 -15.99
N ALA A 92 -18.76 -25.45 -15.07
CA ALA A 92 -17.94 -24.26 -14.97
C ALA A 92 -16.48 -24.61 -14.63
N GLY A 93 -16.26 -25.58 -13.73
CA GLY A 93 -14.93 -26.06 -13.39
C GLY A 93 -14.20 -26.76 -14.53
N GLU A 94 -14.90 -27.59 -15.32
CA GLU A 94 -14.34 -28.21 -16.53
C GLU A 94 -13.94 -27.15 -17.57
N LEU A 95 -14.83 -26.18 -17.82
CA LEU A 95 -14.60 -25.04 -18.70
C LEU A 95 -13.41 -24.18 -18.23
N HIS A 96 -13.29 -23.95 -16.92
CA HIS A 96 -12.20 -23.19 -16.32
C HIS A 96 -10.83 -23.81 -16.64
N GLN A 97 -10.68 -25.12 -16.42
CA GLN A 97 -9.40 -25.81 -16.67
C GLN A 97 -9.00 -25.72 -18.14
N GLU A 98 -9.96 -25.93 -19.06
CA GLU A 98 -9.72 -25.80 -20.49
C GLU A 98 -9.32 -24.36 -20.87
N TYR A 99 -10.03 -23.37 -20.34
CA TYR A 99 -9.78 -21.96 -20.61
C TYR A 99 -8.38 -21.52 -20.17
N VAL A 100 -8.01 -21.82 -18.92
CA VAL A 100 -6.68 -21.49 -18.39
C VAL A 100 -5.58 -22.21 -19.18
N GLY A 101 -5.80 -23.47 -19.56
CA GLY A 101 -4.88 -24.21 -20.43
C GLY A 101 -4.68 -23.55 -21.80
N LYS A 102 -5.76 -23.10 -22.45
CA LYS A 102 -5.71 -22.37 -23.73
C LYS A 102 -4.95 -21.04 -23.60
N LEU A 103 -5.21 -20.28 -22.54
CA LEU A 103 -4.48 -19.03 -22.29
C LEU A 103 -2.98 -19.29 -22.07
N ALA A 104 -2.62 -20.28 -21.26
CA ALA A 104 -1.23 -20.63 -20.99
C ALA A 104 -0.46 -21.12 -22.24
N GLY A 105 -1.18 -21.64 -23.25
CA GLY A 105 -0.59 -21.99 -24.54
C GLY A 105 -0.15 -20.79 -25.39
N VAL A 106 -0.65 -19.58 -25.08
CA VAL A 106 -0.35 -18.37 -25.87
C VAL A 106 0.19 -17.21 -25.04
N LEU A 107 -0.04 -17.16 -23.73
CA LEU A 107 0.39 -16.08 -22.82
C LEU A 107 1.46 -16.58 -21.83
N THR A 108 2.28 -15.65 -21.31
CA THR A 108 3.13 -15.96 -20.13
C THR A 108 2.28 -16.10 -18.87
N PRO A 109 2.76 -16.75 -17.80
CA PRO A 109 2.01 -16.86 -16.55
C PRO A 109 1.51 -15.50 -16.01
N GLU A 110 2.33 -14.46 -16.08
CA GLU A 110 1.99 -13.11 -15.63
C GLU A 110 0.90 -12.47 -16.50
N GLN A 111 0.90 -12.75 -17.80
CA GLN A 111 -0.14 -12.28 -18.71
C GLN A 111 -1.45 -13.04 -18.49
N VAL A 112 -1.40 -14.33 -18.17
CA VAL A 112 -2.58 -15.10 -17.76
C VAL A 112 -3.18 -14.49 -16.50
N ASP A 113 -2.36 -14.18 -15.49
CA ASP A 113 -2.83 -13.53 -14.26
C ASP A 113 -3.50 -12.17 -14.54
N LYS A 114 -2.93 -11.35 -15.44
CA LYS A 114 -3.56 -10.09 -15.86
C LYS A 114 -4.91 -10.29 -16.54
N VAL A 115 -5.09 -11.36 -17.33
CA VAL A 115 -6.41 -11.70 -17.91
C VAL A 115 -7.39 -12.05 -16.79
N LYS A 116 -6.98 -12.90 -15.85
CA LYS A 116 -7.82 -13.29 -14.69
C LYS A 116 -8.21 -12.08 -13.85
N ASP A 117 -7.28 -11.16 -13.61
CA ASP A 117 -7.53 -9.90 -12.91
C ASP A 117 -8.53 -9.04 -13.68
N GLY A 118 -8.33 -8.85 -14.99
CA GLY A 118 -9.25 -8.10 -15.83
C GLY A 118 -10.68 -8.66 -15.83
N MET A 119 -10.82 -10.00 -15.84
CA MET A 119 -12.13 -10.68 -15.76
C MET A 119 -12.82 -10.54 -14.40
N THR A 120 -12.07 -10.12 -13.38
CA THR A 120 -12.51 -9.98 -11.98
C THR A 120 -12.31 -8.56 -11.45
N TYR A 121 -12.29 -7.57 -12.34
CA TYR A 121 -12.24 -6.13 -12.02
C TYR A 121 -10.98 -5.68 -11.25
N ASP A 122 -9.87 -6.40 -11.45
CA ASP A 122 -8.59 -6.26 -10.77
C ASP A 122 -8.72 -6.26 -9.23
N VAL A 123 -9.68 -7.02 -8.70
CA VAL A 123 -9.93 -7.02 -7.25
C VAL A 123 -8.74 -7.55 -6.47
N VAL A 124 -7.98 -8.53 -6.99
CA VAL A 124 -6.76 -9.03 -6.35
C VAL A 124 -5.71 -7.93 -6.18
N PRO A 125 -5.15 -7.32 -7.24
CA PRO A 125 -4.10 -6.32 -7.07
C PRO A 125 -4.58 -5.10 -6.29
N LYS A 126 -5.83 -4.65 -6.48
CA LYS A 126 -6.40 -3.51 -5.72
C LYS A 126 -6.54 -3.83 -4.24
N THR A 127 -7.06 -5.02 -3.90
CA THR A 127 -7.26 -5.41 -2.49
C THR A 127 -5.93 -5.69 -1.80
N TYR A 128 -4.98 -6.30 -2.49
CA TYR A 128 -3.65 -6.57 -1.95
C TYR A 128 -2.90 -5.26 -1.64
N LEU A 129 -2.89 -4.30 -2.58
CA LEU A 129 -2.31 -2.98 -2.33
C LEU A 129 -3.00 -2.27 -1.15
N ASN A 130 -4.31 -2.37 -1.03
CA ASN A 130 -5.04 -1.79 0.11
C ASN A 130 -4.58 -2.36 1.45
N TYR A 131 -4.31 -3.68 1.55
CA TYR A 131 -3.76 -4.26 2.77
C TYR A 131 -2.35 -3.76 3.06
N GLN A 132 -1.49 -3.62 2.05
CA GLN A 132 -0.15 -3.06 2.20
C GLN A 132 -0.18 -1.60 2.68
N LEU A 133 -1.10 -0.78 2.17
CA LEU A 133 -1.25 0.62 2.58
C LEU A 133 -1.90 0.76 3.97
N MET A 134 -2.87 -0.09 4.28
CA MET A 134 -3.54 -0.07 5.59
C MET A 134 -2.59 -0.53 6.69
N LEU A 135 -1.83 -1.61 6.44
CA LEU A 135 -0.96 -2.29 7.40
C LEU A 135 0.47 -2.37 6.85
N PRO A 136 1.25 -1.28 6.89
CA PRO A 136 2.54 -1.18 6.20
C PRO A 136 3.64 -2.10 6.73
N TYR A 137 3.46 -2.67 7.93
CA TYR A 137 4.43 -3.52 8.60
C TYR A 137 4.01 -5.00 8.66
N LEU A 138 3.08 -5.43 7.79
CA LEU A 138 2.84 -6.86 7.60
C LEU A 138 4.13 -7.54 7.15
N SER A 139 4.40 -8.72 7.73
CA SER A 139 5.53 -9.56 7.28
C SER A 139 5.26 -10.16 5.91
N ASP A 140 6.33 -10.58 5.22
CA ASP A 140 6.23 -11.25 3.92
C ASP A 140 5.36 -12.52 3.99
N ALA A 141 5.42 -13.24 5.11
CA ALA A 141 4.59 -14.43 5.32
C ALA A 141 3.10 -14.09 5.43
N GLN A 142 2.76 -13.00 6.14
CA GLN A 142 1.38 -12.51 6.24
C GLN A 142 0.88 -12.00 4.89
N LEU A 143 1.69 -11.23 4.17
CA LEU A 143 1.37 -10.72 2.83
C LEU A 143 1.18 -11.86 1.82
N SER A 144 2.09 -12.84 1.81
CA SER A 144 1.98 -14.02 0.94
C SER A 144 0.71 -14.81 1.22
N ARG A 145 0.33 -14.97 2.50
CA ARG A 145 -0.93 -15.62 2.88
C ARG A 145 -2.16 -14.87 2.36
N ILE A 146 -2.18 -13.54 2.53
CA ILE A 146 -3.26 -12.68 2.02
C ILE A 146 -3.35 -12.80 0.50
N TYR A 147 -2.22 -12.69 -0.20
CA TYR A 147 -2.16 -12.81 -1.64
C TYR A 147 -2.70 -14.16 -2.13
N GLY A 148 -2.25 -15.27 -1.52
CA GLY A 148 -2.73 -16.61 -1.85
C GLY A 148 -4.24 -16.76 -1.73
N TRP A 149 -4.85 -16.23 -0.66
CA TRP A 149 -6.31 -16.22 -0.52
C TRP A 149 -7.04 -15.33 -1.51
N LEU A 150 -6.46 -14.19 -1.90
CA LEU A 150 -7.04 -13.35 -2.95
C LEU A 150 -6.96 -14.05 -4.31
N VAL A 151 -5.88 -14.76 -4.59
CA VAL A 151 -5.73 -15.59 -5.80
C VAL A 151 -6.74 -16.74 -5.80
N GLU A 152 -6.89 -17.48 -4.69
CA GLU A 152 -7.93 -18.51 -4.55
C GLU A 152 -9.33 -17.92 -4.82
N ALA A 153 -9.64 -16.74 -4.25
CA ALA A 153 -10.91 -16.06 -4.49
C ALA A 153 -11.11 -15.67 -5.95
N ARG A 154 -10.04 -15.27 -6.65
CA ARG A 154 -10.07 -14.89 -8.07
C ARG A 154 -10.41 -16.07 -8.96
N GLU A 155 -9.83 -17.25 -8.69
CA GLU A 155 -10.15 -18.45 -9.47
C GLU A 155 -11.65 -18.76 -9.39
N GLN A 156 -12.25 -18.67 -8.19
CA GLN A 156 -13.70 -18.86 -8.00
C GLN A 156 -14.53 -17.73 -8.62
N ALA A 157 -14.08 -16.47 -8.47
CA ALA A 157 -14.80 -15.31 -8.99
C ALA A 157 -14.77 -15.23 -10.52
N MET A 158 -13.75 -15.79 -11.18
CA MET A 158 -13.67 -15.78 -12.65
C MET A 158 -14.85 -16.53 -13.29
N ASP A 159 -15.35 -17.56 -12.60
CA ASP A 159 -16.43 -18.43 -13.07
C ASP A 159 -17.83 -17.92 -12.69
N GLY A 160 -17.92 -16.84 -11.91
CA GLY A 160 -19.19 -16.20 -11.55
C GLY A 160 -19.93 -15.60 -12.76
N GLY A 161 -21.23 -15.81 -12.84
CA GLY A 161 -22.11 -15.35 -13.92
C GLY A 161 -22.49 -13.88 -13.84
N SER A 162 -22.50 -13.31 -12.63
CA SER A 162 -22.82 -11.89 -12.40
C SER A 162 -21.71 -11.15 -11.64
N SER A 163 -21.65 -9.81 -11.78
CA SER A 163 -20.70 -9.00 -11.01
C SER A 163 -20.87 -9.15 -9.49
N GLU A 164 -22.10 -9.38 -9.03
CA GLU A 164 -22.43 -9.58 -7.62
C GLU A 164 -21.84 -10.90 -7.10
N GLU A 165 -22.03 -12.00 -7.85
CA GLU A 165 -21.44 -13.30 -7.52
C GLU A 165 -19.90 -13.23 -7.46
N LYS A 166 -19.26 -12.51 -8.40
CA LYS A 166 -17.81 -12.29 -8.38
C LYS A 166 -17.36 -11.58 -7.11
N HIS A 167 -18.06 -10.52 -6.72
CA HIS A 167 -17.74 -9.79 -5.48
C HIS A 167 -18.04 -10.60 -4.22
N ALA A 168 -19.07 -11.45 -4.23
CA ALA A 168 -19.40 -12.33 -3.10
C ALA A 168 -18.23 -13.28 -2.76
N TRP A 169 -17.57 -13.86 -3.77
CA TRP A 169 -16.36 -14.67 -3.56
C TRP A 169 -15.24 -13.89 -2.89
N PHE A 170 -14.90 -12.70 -3.40
CA PHE A 170 -13.90 -11.86 -2.75
C PHE A 170 -14.30 -11.44 -1.33
N ASN A 171 -15.57 -11.15 -1.07
CA ASN A 171 -16.06 -10.78 0.27
C ASN A 171 -15.90 -11.94 1.27
N LYS A 172 -16.18 -13.18 0.85
CA LYS A 172 -15.94 -14.39 1.66
C LYS A 172 -14.47 -14.50 2.08
N TYR A 173 -13.55 -14.33 1.13
CA TYR A 173 -12.12 -14.41 1.40
C TYR A 173 -11.58 -13.20 2.18
N LYS A 174 -12.12 -11.99 1.97
CA LYS A 174 -11.84 -10.82 2.82
C LYS A 174 -12.26 -11.06 4.27
N GLY A 175 -13.37 -11.77 4.50
CA GLY A 175 -13.76 -12.23 5.85
C GLY A 175 -12.72 -13.18 6.46
N LYS A 176 -12.21 -14.14 5.67
CA LYS A 176 -11.13 -15.04 6.09
C LYS A 176 -9.84 -14.29 6.44
N ILE A 177 -9.44 -13.33 5.61
CA ILE A 177 -8.27 -12.46 5.85
C ILE A 177 -8.46 -11.64 7.14
N THR A 178 -9.66 -11.07 7.35
CA THR A 178 -9.99 -10.32 8.56
C THR A 178 -9.83 -11.16 9.82
N ASN A 179 -10.35 -12.39 9.82
CA ASN A 179 -10.22 -13.31 10.95
C ASN A 179 -8.75 -13.68 11.22
N PHE A 180 -7.98 -13.93 10.17
CA PHE A 180 -6.55 -14.21 10.28
C PHE A 180 -5.79 -13.03 10.91
N LEU A 181 -5.97 -11.82 10.38
CA LEU A 181 -5.29 -10.64 10.91
C LEU A 181 -5.71 -10.33 12.36
N ALA A 182 -6.97 -10.57 12.73
CA ALA A 182 -7.39 -10.44 14.12
C ALA A 182 -6.68 -11.45 15.05
N GLN A 183 -6.48 -12.70 14.58
CA GLN A 183 -5.71 -13.72 15.32
C GLN A 183 -4.23 -13.36 15.46
N GLU A 184 -3.66 -12.67 14.48
CA GLU A 184 -2.30 -12.12 14.50
C GLU A 184 -2.18 -10.85 15.41
N GLY A 185 -3.28 -10.41 16.02
CA GLY A 185 -3.29 -9.29 16.98
C GLY A 185 -3.59 -7.91 16.37
N PHE A 186 -3.95 -7.83 15.09
CA PHE A 186 -4.29 -6.55 14.45
C PHE A 186 -5.69 -6.07 14.86
N ASN A 187 -5.79 -4.80 15.25
CA ASN A 187 -7.07 -4.13 15.45
C ASN A 187 -7.55 -3.49 14.13
N LEU A 188 -8.15 -4.29 13.25
CA LEU A 188 -8.54 -3.82 11.90
C LEU A 188 -9.56 -2.68 11.91
N LYS A 189 -10.37 -2.55 12.95
CA LYS A 189 -11.28 -1.40 13.09
C LYS A 189 -10.47 -0.11 13.22
N GLN A 190 -9.53 -0.07 14.15
CA GLN A 190 -8.68 1.10 14.35
C GLN A 190 -7.81 1.37 13.11
N GLU A 191 -7.23 0.33 12.52
CA GLU A 191 -6.35 0.46 11.34
C GLU A 191 -7.12 1.00 10.13
N SER A 192 -8.39 0.58 9.95
CA SER A 192 -9.26 1.09 8.90
C SER A 192 -9.61 2.57 9.10
N GLU A 193 -9.90 2.98 10.34
CA GLU A 193 -10.19 4.38 10.68
C GLU A 193 -8.96 5.28 10.47
N ASP A 194 -7.78 4.82 10.90
CA ASP A 194 -6.52 5.54 10.71
C ASP A 194 -6.15 5.65 9.23
N TRP A 195 -6.31 4.58 8.48
CA TRP A 195 -6.05 4.58 7.04
C TRP A 195 -7.04 5.46 6.28
N ALA A 196 -8.31 5.52 6.70
CA ALA A 196 -9.26 6.46 6.15
C ALA A 196 -8.81 7.92 6.32
N LYS A 197 -8.24 8.28 7.48
CA LYS A 197 -7.62 9.60 7.68
C LYS A 197 -6.44 9.82 6.74
N ARG A 198 -5.54 8.83 6.58
CA ARG A 198 -4.39 8.92 5.66
C ARG A 198 -4.79 9.11 4.19
N ARG A 199 -5.92 8.56 3.77
CA ARG A 199 -6.45 8.70 2.41
C ARG A 199 -7.17 10.02 2.15
N ASN A 200 -7.51 10.78 3.19
CA ASN A 200 -8.14 12.09 3.01
C ASN A 200 -7.09 13.14 2.61
N VAL A 201 -6.65 13.10 1.36
CA VAL A 201 -5.59 13.97 0.82
C VAL A 201 -5.94 15.47 0.81
N LYS A 202 -7.19 15.83 1.11
CA LYS A 202 -7.65 17.23 1.23
C LYS A 202 -7.50 17.79 2.64
N ASP A 203 -7.17 16.95 3.60
CA ASP A 203 -6.96 17.36 4.98
C ASP A 203 -5.69 18.21 5.12
N SER A 204 -5.74 19.27 5.94
CA SER A 204 -4.65 20.23 6.11
C SER A 204 -3.73 19.91 7.30
N THR A 205 -3.93 18.77 7.97
CA THR A 205 -3.04 18.31 9.04
C THR A 205 -1.61 18.15 8.54
N LEU A 206 -0.65 18.40 9.44
CA LEU A 206 0.79 18.24 9.17
C LEU A 206 1.09 16.88 8.54
N MET A 207 0.47 15.82 9.06
CA MET A 207 0.57 14.46 8.56
C MET A 207 0.33 14.36 7.05
N ILE A 208 -0.78 14.92 6.55
CA ILE A 208 -1.18 14.81 5.15
C ILE A 208 -0.35 15.72 4.27
N VAL A 209 -0.19 16.98 4.67
CA VAL A 209 0.51 17.99 3.86
C VAL A 209 2.00 17.64 3.72
N ALA A 210 2.65 17.25 4.81
CA ALA A 210 4.08 16.88 4.76
C ALA A 210 4.30 15.59 3.96
N ALA A 211 3.43 14.59 4.15
CA ALA A 211 3.54 13.33 3.41
C ALA A 211 3.34 13.51 1.90
N ALA A 212 2.36 14.33 1.49
CA ALA A 212 2.15 14.67 0.08
C ALA A 212 3.37 15.39 -0.51
N ARG A 213 3.88 16.43 0.15
CA ARG A 213 5.07 17.16 -0.30
C ARG A 213 6.29 16.26 -0.47
N ILE A 214 6.53 15.36 0.50
CA ILE A 214 7.64 14.41 0.47
C ILE A 214 7.49 13.45 -0.72
N ALA A 215 6.30 12.88 -0.91
CA ALA A 215 6.04 11.95 -2.01
C ALA A 215 6.17 12.63 -3.38
N ASP A 216 5.65 13.85 -3.55
CA ASP A 216 5.74 14.63 -4.79
C ASP A 216 7.20 14.94 -5.15
N LYS A 217 8.05 15.16 -4.15
CA LYS A 217 9.46 15.45 -4.36
C LYS A 217 10.29 14.22 -4.75
N LEU A 218 9.98 13.07 -4.17
CA LEU A 218 10.75 11.83 -4.36
C LEU A 218 10.29 11.02 -5.56
N VAL A 219 8.97 11.02 -5.80
CA VAL A 219 8.32 10.18 -6.82
C VAL A 219 7.38 11.06 -7.65
N PRO A 220 7.90 12.07 -8.38
CA PRO A 220 7.09 13.10 -9.05
C PRO A 220 6.15 12.55 -10.13
N ASN A 221 6.44 11.36 -10.66
CA ASN A 221 5.62 10.71 -11.70
C ASN A 221 4.36 10.03 -11.13
N GLY A 222 4.13 10.09 -9.82
CA GLY A 222 2.98 9.46 -9.18
C GLY A 222 3.06 7.92 -9.17
N GLY A 223 1.90 7.28 -9.26
CA GLY A 223 1.78 5.82 -9.32
C GLY A 223 1.84 5.13 -7.95
N VAL A 224 2.03 3.81 -7.96
CA VAL A 224 1.97 2.97 -6.76
C VAL A 224 3.05 3.34 -5.74
N LEU A 225 4.28 3.58 -6.22
CA LEU A 225 5.39 3.94 -5.35
C LEU A 225 5.17 5.30 -4.66
N HIS A 226 4.62 6.29 -5.38
CA HIS A 226 4.26 7.58 -4.79
C HIS A 226 3.23 7.41 -3.67
N GLU A 227 2.17 6.64 -3.90
CA GLU A 227 1.15 6.36 -2.90
C GLU A 227 1.72 5.61 -1.68
N GLN A 228 2.61 4.65 -1.91
CA GLN A 228 3.30 3.91 -0.84
C GLN A 228 4.15 4.84 0.03
N VAL A 229 5.00 5.68 -0.57
CA VAL A 229 5.83 6.66 0.14
C VAL A 229 4.96 7.66 0.89
N ARG A 230 3.92 8.21 0.24
CA ARG A 230 2.99 9.16 0.86
C ARG A 230 2.30 8.54 2.07
N ASN A 231 1.66 7.39 1.87
CA ASN A 231 0.89 6.73 2.92
C ASN A 231 1.78 6.28 4.09
N LEU A 232 2.97 5.75 3.83
CA LEU A 232 3.91 5.35 4.88
C LEU A 232 4.43 6.56 5.67
N THR A 233 4.70 7.68 4.99
CA THR A 233 5.09 8.93 5.66
C THR A 233 3.96 9.48 6.52
N ALA A 234 2.72 9.47 6.02
CA ALA A 234 1.54 9.84 6.81
C ALA A 234 1.35 8.90 8.02
N PHE A 235 1.55 7.59 7.82
CA PHE A 235 1.52 6.60 8.91
C PHE A 235 2.56 6.91 9.98
N GLN A 236 3.78 7.28 9.58
CA GLN A 236 4.83 7.68 10.52
C GLN A 236 4.39 8.86 11.40
N TYR A 237 3.82 9.91 10.81
CA TYR A 237 3.28 11.03 11.56
C TYR A 237 2.18 10.60 12.55
N GLN A 238 1.27 9.69 12.16
CA GLN A 238 0.26 9.13 13.08
C GLN A 238 0.89 8.39 14.25
N GLN A 239 1.93 7.58 14.00
CA GLN A 239 2.59 6.84 15.07
C GLN A 239 3.33 7.77 16.04
N LEU A 240 4.00 8.81 15.52
CA LEU A 240 4.62 9.83 16.37
C LEU A 240 3.58 10.57 17.23
N GLU A 241 2.41 10.86 16.68
CA GLU A 241 1.30 11.48 17.43
C GLU A 241 0.79 10.55 18.54
N ARG A 242 0.57 9.26 18.23
CA ARG A 242 0.17 8.24 19.21
C ARG A 242 1.20 8.12 20.34
N ILE A 243 2.49 8.10 20.01
CA ILE A 243 3.57 8.04 21.02
C ILE A 243 3.60 9.32 21.88
N ALA A 244 3.39 10.49 21.28
CA ALA A 244 3.29 11.75 22.01
C ALA A 244 2.09 11.76 22.98
N GLN A 245 0.91 11.37 22.51
CA GLN A 245 -0.29 11.25 23.33
C GLN A 245 -0.10 10.25 24.49
N TRP A 246 0.51 9.10 24.21
CA TRP A 246 0.87 8.11 25.23
C TRP A 246 1.82 8.71 26.28
N LYS A 247 2.87 9.41 25.84
CA LYS A 247 3.85 10.07 26.73
C LYS A 247 3.15 11.09 27.62
N ASP A 248 2.32 11.96 27.05
CA ASP A 248 1.64 13.02 27.78
C ASP A 248 0.62 12.47 28.79
N ALA A 249 -0.10 11.41 28.45
CA ALA A 249 -0.95 10.70 29.40
C ALA A 249 -0.13 10.14 30.59
N ARG A 250 1.00 9.48 30.32
CA ARG A 250 1.84 8.89 31.38
C ARG A 250 2.54 9.92 32.24
N LEU A 251 2.93 11.06 31.68
CA LEU A 251 3.47 12.18 32.45
C LEU A 251 2.41 12.79 33.39
N ARG A 252 1.15 12.91 32.93
CA ARG A 252 0.04 13.32 33.80
C ARG A 252 -0.18 12.32 34.93
N ASP A 253 -0.22 11.03 34.63
CA ASP A 253 -0.38 9.98 35.64
C ASP A 253 0.75 9.99 36.68
N ALA A 254 2.01 10.17 36.23
CA ALA A 254 3.17 10.28 37.11
C ALA A 254 3.13 11.55 38.00
N GLY A 255 2.52 12.63 37.51
CA GLY A 255 2.34 13.87 38.27
C GLY A 255 1.12 13.86 39.22
N ALA A 256 0.12 13.00 38.97
CA ALA A 256 -1.16 12.96 39.66
C ALA A 256 -1.26 11.89 40.76
N GLN A 257 -0.17 11.22 41.14
CA GLN A 257 -0.24 10.22 42.22
C GLN A 257 -0.53 10.87 43.58
N ASP A 258 -1.70 10.57 44.15
CA ASP A 258 -2.20 11.03 45.47
C ASP A 258 -1.47 10.39 46.68
N THR A 259 -0.51 9.50 46.44
CA THR A 259 0.33 8.93 47.51
C THR A 259 1.53 9.85 47.78
N PRO A 260 2.05 9.92 49.01
CA PRO A 260 3.19 10.78 49.34
C PRO A 260 4.46 10.24 48.65
N THR A 261 4.63 10.56 47.37
CA THR A 261 5.83 10.30 46.59
C THR A 261 6.81 11.44 46.79
N THR A 262 8.03 11.10 47.21
CA THR A 262 9.12 12.07 47.35
C THR A 262 9.43 12.73 46.00
N THR A 263 9.99 13.94 45.99
CA THR A 263 10.42 14.63 44.75
C THR A 263 11.32 13.73 43.90
N LYS A 264 12.23 12.99 44.54
CA LYS A 264 13.11 12.02 43.87
C LYS A 264 12.34 10.92 43.13
N GLN A 265 11.33 10.31 43.76
CA GLN A 265 10.52 9.27 43.13
C GLN A 265 9.71 9.82 41.94
N ARG A 266 9.24 11.06 42.02
CA ARG A 266 8.57 11.74 40.91
C ARG A 266 9.51 12.00 39.73
N ASP A 267 10.72 12.50 40.01
CA ASP A 267 11.75 12.74 38.98
C ASP A 267 12.20 11.43 38.30
N GLU A 268 12.35 10.35 39.07
CA GLU A 268 12.65 9.01 38.55
C GLU A 268 11.52 8.49 37.64
N ALA A 269 10.27 8.59 38.06
CA ALA A 269 9.11 8.19 37.27
C ALA A 269 9.00 8.99 35.96
N VAL A 270 9.17 10.30 36.01
CA VAL A 270 9.20 11.16 34.82
C VAL A 270 10.33 10.73 33.87
N THR A 271 11.53 10.49 34.39
CA THR A 271 12.69 10.04 33.60
C THR A 271 12.41 8.70 32.91
N MET A 272 11.75 7.75 33.60
CA MET A 272 11.35 6.48 33.00
C MET A 272 10.37 6.67 31.84
N VAL A 273 9.38 7.55 31.98
CA VAL A 273 8.41 7.84 30.90
C VAL A 273 9.12 8.42 29.67
N TRP A 274 10.02 9.39 29.86
CA TRP A 274 10.81 9.97 28.76
C TRP A 274 11.70 8.92 28.07
N THR A 275 12.38 8.08 28.84
CA THR A 275 13.23 7.01 28.32
C THR A 275 12.41 6.02 27.49
N ALA A 276 11.25 5.62 27.99
CA ALA A 276 10.36 4.69 27.30
C ALA A 276 9.68 5.32 26.07
N ALA A 277 9.39 6.62 26.08
CA ALA A 277 8.90 7.34 24.90
C ALA A 277 9.99 7.40 23.82
N LYS A 278 11.23 7.74 24.20
CA LYS A 278 12.36 7.76 23.28
C LYS A 278 12.61 6.40 22.63
N ALA A 279 12.60 5.32 23.41
CA ALA A 279 12.76 3.96 22.88
C ALA A 279 11.69 3.62 21.83
N ARG A 280 10.41 3.96 22.09
CA ARG A 280 9.31 3.77 21.13
C ARG A 280 9.48 4.60 19.87
N GLN A 281 9.92 5.85 20.01
CA GLN A 281 10.21 6.71 18.87
C GLN A 281 11.35 6.16 18.01
N ASP A 282 12.44 5.72 18.65
CA ASP A 282 13.60 5.15 17.97
C ASP A 282 13.24 3.85 17.25
N GLU A 283 12.45 2.95 17.87
CA GLU A 283 11.94 1.74 17.24
C GLU A 283 11.05 2.05 16.02
N GLN A 284 10.10 2.98 16.19
CA GLN A 284 9.18 3.36 15.13
C GLN A 284 9.90 4.05 13.96
N ARG A 285 10.89 4.90 14.24
CA ARG A 285 11.75 5.53 13.22
C ARG A 285 12.50 4.48 12.42
N ASN A 286 13.10 3.50 13.09
CA ASN A 286 13.86 2.45 12.42
C ASN A 286 12.93 1.66 11.49
N LYS A 287 11.76 1.20 11.97
CA LYS A 287 10.76 0.51 11.11
C LYS A 287 10.37 1.35 9.88
N PHE A 288 10.17 2.65 10.07
CA PHE A 288 9.81 3.56 8.98
C PHE A 288 10.90 3.66 7.91
N PHE A 289 12.15 3.89 8.31
CA PHE A 289 13.25 4.03 7.35
C PHE A 289 13.74 2.70 6.77
N ASP A 290 13.67 1.61 7.54
CA ASP A 290 13.94 0.27 7.02
C ASP A 290 12.94 -0.07 5.91
N LYS A 291 11.64 0.21 6.14
CA LYS A 291 10.60 -0.03 5.14
C LYS A 291 10.75 0.85 3.90
N LEU A 292 11.07 2.13 4.06
CA LEU A 292 11.37 3.02 2.93
C LEU A 292 12.61 2.57 2.16
N GLY A 293 13.61 2.02 2.85
CA GLY A 293 14.84 1.50 2.25
C GLY A 293 14.63 0.28 1.33
N GLU A 294 13.48 -0.40 1.43
CA GLU A 294 13.08 -1.42 0.45
C GLU A 294 12.72 -0.80 -0.92
N TRP A 295 12.38 0.49 -0.97
CA TRP A 295 11.88 1.15 -2.17
C TRP A 295 12.78 2.28 -2.68
N LEU A 296 13.50 2.94 -1.77
CA LEU A 296 14.25 4.16 -2.05
C LEU A 296 15.73 3.98 -1.71
N PRO A 297 16.65 4.56 -2.51
CA PRO A 297 18.07 4.53 -2.21
C PRO A 297 18.41 5.43 -1.00
N PRO A 298 19.59 5.22 -0.34
CA PRO A 298 19.94 5.92 0.89
C PRO A 298 19.93 7.45 0.83
N ASP A 299 20.31 8.04 -0.31
CA ASP A 299 20.29 9.49 -0.53
C ASP A 299 18.86 10.08 -0.49
N GLN A 300 17.88 9.31 -0.96
CA GLN A 300 16.47 9.70 -0.86
C GLN A 300 15.94 9.56 0.58
N LEU A 301 16.44 8.61 1.37
CA LEU A 301 16.11 8.51 2.79
C LEU A 301 16.64 9.72 3.57
N ASP A 302 17.84 10.20 3.25
CA ASP A 302 18.39 11.43 3.83
C ASP A 302 17.56 12.66 3.44
N LEU A 303 17.11 12.75 2.20
CA LEU A 303 16.21 13.81 1.74
C LEU A 303 14.88 13.82 2.52
N ILE A 304 14.32 12.64 2.83
CA ILE A 304 13.12 12.53 3.69
C ILE A 304 13.39 13.12 5.07
N LYS A 305 14.51 12.75 5.70
CA LYS A 305 14.89 13.28 7.02
C LYS A 305 15.04 14.79 6.99
N ASP A 306 15.60 15.35 5.92
CA ASP A 306 15.74 16.78 5.74
C ASP A 306 14.38 17.47 5.55
N GLU A 307 13.49 16.92 4.73
CA GLU A 307 12.13 17.42 4.56
C GLU A 307 11.33 17.40 5.88
N MET A 308 11.42 16.31 6.64
CA MET A 308 10.73 16.16 7.92
C MET A 308 11.25 17.10 9.01
N THR A 309 12.48 17.59 8.87
CA THR A 309 13.15 18.50 9.83
C THR A 309 13.36 19.91 9.27
N GLY A 310 12.71 20.25 8.14
CA GLY A 310 12.76 21.58 7.55
C GLY A 310 14.15 22.03 7.10
N TYR A 311 15.00 21.09 6.67
CA TYR A 311 16.38 21.30 6.24
C TYR A 311 17.27 21.93 7.33
N ARG A 312 16.94 21.72 8.60
CA ARG A 312 17.65 22.39 9.70
C ARG A 312 19.12 21.98 9.76
N LEU A 313 19.45 20.72 9.48
CA LEU A 313 20.84 20.25 9.39
C LEU A 313 21.66 21.11 8.42
N LEU A 314 21.21 21.24 7.18
CA LEU A 314 21.91 22.01 6.15
C LEU A 314 22.00 23.51 6.52
N LYS A 315 20.93 24.07 7.09
CA LYS A 315 20.90 25.48 7.53
C LYS A 315 21.90 25.75 8.66
N GLU A 316 21.99 24.87 9.66
CA GLU A 316 22.94 25.04 10.76
C GLU A 316 24.37 24.79 10.28
N TYR A 317 24.59 23.82 9.38
CA TYR A 317 25.91 23.58 8.82
C TYR A 317 26.43 24.78 8.01
N ASP A 318 25.59 25.37 7.15
CA ASP A 318 25.92 26.61 6.44
C ASP A 318 26.26 27.77 7.40
N ARG A 319 25.54 27.87 8.53
CA ARG A 319 25.87 28.85 9.58
C ARG A 319 27.25 28.61 10.18
N PHE A 320 27.62 27.37 10.49
CA PHE A 320 28.96 27.03 10.98
C PHE A 320 30.04 27.37 9.95
N GLN A 321 29.83 27.04 8.68
CA GLN A 321 30.77 27.36 7.60
C GLN A 321 30.96 28.86 7.41
N LYS A 322 29.89 29.65 7.52
CA LYS A 322 29.96 31.12 7.46
C LYS A 322 30.62 31.73 8.69
N LEU A 323 30.37 31.17 9.87
CA LEU A 323 30.96 31.64 11.12
C LEU A 323 32.47 31.35 11.17
N LEU A 324 32.88 30.17 10.70
CA LEU A 324 34.27 29.70 10.71
C LEU A 324 34.67 29.19 9.32
N PRO A 325 34.99 30.08 8.37
CA PRO A 325 35.35 29.68 7.00
C PRO A 325 36.63 28.83 6.94
N ASP A 326 37.55 29.04 7.89
CA ASP A 326 38.86 28.39 7.93
C ASP A 326 38.87 27.07 8.72
N MET A 327 37.70 26.46 8.99
CA MET A 327 37.65 25.15 9.63
C MET A 327 38.41 24.10 8.81
N THR A 328 39.17 23.25 9.51
CA THR A 328 39.79 22.07 8.87
C THR A 328 38.72 21.11 8.35
N GLU A 329 39.08 20.27 7.37
CA GLU A 329 38.17 19.25 6.85
C GLU A 329 37.78 18.20 7.92
N GLU A 330 38.65 17.95 8.91
CA GLU A 330 38.32 17.08 10.05
C GLU A 330 37.22 17.72 10.92
N ASP A 331 37.38 18.99 11.28
CA ASP A 331 36.43 19.69 12.13
C ASP A 331 35.08 19.88 11.41
N LYS A 332 35.10 20.20 10.11
CA LYS A 332 33.89 20.24 9.26
C LYS A 332 33.13 18.93 9.30
N ARG A 333 33.82 17.78 9.17
CA ARG A 333 33.19 16.46 9.27
C ARG A 333 32.61 16.23 10.66
N GLN A 334 33.33 16.56 11.73
CA GLN A 334 32.86 16.35 13.09
C GLN A 334 31.62 17.20 13.41
N VAL A 335 31.59 18.46 12.99
CA VAL A 335 30.41 19.33 13.13
C VAL A 335 29.23 18.74 12.36
N TYR A 336 29.45 18.32 11.11
CA TYR A 336 28.40 17.71 10.30
C TYR A 336 27.83 16.44 10.95
N GLN A 337 28.67 15.56 11.51
CA GLN A 337 28.23 14.35 12.22
C GLN A 337 27.37 14.68 13.44
N LEU A 338 27.72 15.70 14.23
CA LEU A 338 26.88 16.14 15.36
C LEU A 338 25.52 16.66 14.89
N LEU A 339 25.45 17.31 13.73
CA LEU A 339 24.19 17.78 13.16
C LEU A 339 23.37 16.63 12.56
N ILE A 340 24.00 15.57 12.04
CA ILE A 340 23.33 14.31 11.68
C ILE A 340 22.67 13.72 12.94
N GLU A 341 23.41 13.58 14.05
CA GLU A 341 22.85 13.09 15.31
C GLU A 341 21.65 13.94 15.78
N ALA A 342 21.71 15.26 15.58
CA ALA A 342 20.58 16.14 15.86
C ALA A 342 19.34 15.80 15.01
N ARG A 343 19.53 15.63 13.70
CA ARG A 343 18.48 15.30 12.74
C ARG A 343 17.83 13.95 13.05
N GLU A 344 18.61 12.93 13.39
CA GLU A 344 18.11 11.60 13.77
C GLU A 344 17.22 11.61 15.03
N ASN A 345 17.44 12.59 15.93
CA ASN A 345 16.55 12.80 17.07
C ASN A 345 15.38 13.74 16.73
N ALA A 346 15.57 14.72 15.85
CA ALA A 346 14.54 15.67 15.46
C ALA A 346 13.43 15.02 14.60
N VAL A 347 13.75 14.03 13.77
CA VAL A 347 12.76 13.30 12.95
C VAL A 347 11.73 12.53 13.81
N ASN A 348 12.04 12.29 15.08
CA ASN A 348 11.20 11.55 16.03
C ASN A 348 10.14 12.41 16.74
N VAL A 349 10.13 13.72 16.48
CA VAL A 349 9.23 14.66 17.17
C VAL A 349 8.45 15.49 16.17
N LEU A 350 7.20 15.82 16.55
CA LEU A 350 6.25 16.51 15.67
C LEU A 350 6.39 18.03 15.70
N SER A 351 6.68 18.60 16.88
CA SER A 351 6.67 20.05 17.03
C SER A 351 7.98 20.66 16.57
N GLU A 352 7.89 21.77 15.81
CA GLU A 352 9.08 22.53 15.40
C GLU A 352 9.89 22.98 16.62
N ARG A 353 9.22 23.26 17.75
CA ARG A 353 9.87 23.60 19.02
C ARG A 353 10.80 22.48 19.50
N GLU A 354 10.32 21.24 19.57
CA GLU A 354 11.13 20.10 20.01
C GLU A 354 12.24 19.78 19.00
N GLN A 355 11.96 19.90 17.69
CA GLN A 355 12.99 19.76 16.65
C GLN A 355 14.11 20.78 16.87
N ASN A 356 13.77 22.05 17.09
CA ASN A 356 14.74 23.12 17.33
C ASN A 356 15.54 22.90 18.63
N GLN A 357 14.92 22.33 19.68
CA GLN A 357 15.63 21.97 20.91
C GLN A 357 16.70 20.90 20.68
N TRP A 358 16.43 19.90 19.84
CA TRP A 358 17.43 18.91 19.45
C TRP A 358 18.60 19.57 18.71
N PHE A 359 18.34 20.40 17.70
CA PHE A 359 19.41 21.11 17.00
C PHE A 359 20.20 22.04 17.92
N ALA A 360 19.54 22.81 18.78
CA ALA A 360 20.22 23.69 19.74
C ALA A 360 21.19 22.92 20.66
N LYS A 361 20.76 21.75 21.17
CA LYS A 361 21.60 20.88 22.00
C LYS A 361 22.88 20.46 21.27
N TYR A 362 22.76 20.01 20.03
CA TYR A 362 23.91 19.51 19.26
C TYR A 362 24.77 20.63 18.67
N CYS A 363 24.20 21.78 18.29
CA CYS A 363 24.97 22.99 17.98
C CYS A 363 25.80 23.43 19.19
N GLY A 364 25.26 23.34 20.41
CA GLY A 364 26.04 23.57 21.64
C GLY A 364 27.20 22.59 21.81
N ARG A 365 27.00 21.29 21.49
CA ARG A 365 28.08 20.29 21.50
C ARG A 365 29.15 20.59 20.44
N ALA A 366 28.75 21.02 19.25
CA ALA A 366 29.66 21.42 18.17
C ALA A 366 30.47 22.66 18.58
N ASN A 367 29.82 23.69 19.15
CA ASN A 367 30.49 24.85 19.71
C ASN A 367 31.55 24.45 20.75
N ASN A 368 31.18 23.59 21.71
CA ASN A 368 32.12 23.11 22.73
C ASN A 368 33.30 22.33 22.13
N TYR A 369 33.07 21.54 21.09
CA TYR A 369 34.12 20.84 20.36
C TYR A 369 35.09 21.82 19.67
N LEU A 370 34.55 22.79 18.93
CA LEU A 370 35.34 23.80 18.21
C LEU A 370 36.15 24.68 19.18
N SER A 371 35.56 25.13 20.28
CA SER A 371 36.28 25.89 21.31
C SER A 371 37.47 25.11 21.87
N LYS A 372 37.33 23.78 22.08
CA LYS A 372 38.42 22.92 22.54
C LYS A 372 39.52 22.73 21.50
N LYS A 373 39.20 22.84 20.21
CA LYS A 373 40.16 22.83 19.09
C LYS A 373 40.86 24.18 18.89
N GLY A 374 40.46 25.22 19.64
CA GLY A 374 41.10 26.54 19.62
C GLY A 374 40.41 27.58 18.75
N TYR A 375 39.22 27.29 18.20
CA TYR A 375 38.45 28.29 17.46
C TYR A 375 37.83 29.32 18.42
N ASP A 376 38.04 30.62 18.16
CA ASP A 376 37.39 31.71 18.91
C ASP A 376 36.03 32.05 18.29
N LEU A 377 34.98 31.40 18.80
CA LEU A 377 33.60 31.59 18.34
C LEU A 377 33.08 33.01 18.60
N ARG A 378 33.54 33.69 19.65
CA ARG A 378 33.10 35.05 19.98
C ARG A 378 33.69 36.05 19.00
N ALA A 379 34.99 35.98 18.74
CA ALA A 379 35.64 36.81 17.73
C ALA A 379 35.09 36.54 16.33
N ALA A 380 34.82 35.27 16.00
CA ALA A 380 34.16 34.89 14.75
C ALA A 380 32.76 35.53 14.61
N THR A 381 31.97 35.53 15.68
CA THR A 381 30.62 36.12 15.68
C THR A 381 30.68 37.64 15.45
N ASN A 382 31.56 38.35 16.15
CA ASN A 382 31.75 39.79 15.98
C ASN A 382 32.16 40.15 14.53
N ARG A 383 33.12 39.42 13.95
CA ARG A 383 33.57 39.63 12.56
C ARG A 383 32.43 39.44 11.55
N LEU A 384 31.58 38.43 11.75
CA LEU A 384 30.44 38.16 10.87
C LEU A 384 29.32 39.20 11.00
N GLU A 385 29.14 39.81 12.18
CA GLU A 385 28.20 40.92 12.38
C GLU A 385 28.72 42.22 11.74
N GLU A 386 30.01 42.49 11.87
CA GLU A 386 30.67 43.63 11.22
C GLU A 386 30.60 43.54 9.70
N SER A 387 30.76 42.35 9.11
CA SER A 387 30.68 42.16 7.65
C SER A 387 29.26 42.30 7.06
N LYS A 388 28.23 42.42 7.90
CA LYS A 388 26.82 42.60 7.48
C LYS A 388 26.34 44.04 7.57
N ARG A 389 27.13 44.92 8.20
CA ARG A 389 26.90 46.36 8.26
C ARG A 389 27.56 47.00 7.04
#